data_AF-A0A5M8RLU7-F1
#
_entry.id   AF-A0A5M8RLU7-F1
#
_cell.length_a   1.000
_cell.length_b   1.000
_cell.length_c   1.000
_cell.angle_alpha   90.00
_cell.angle_beta   90.00
_cell.angle_gamma   90.00
#
_symmetry.space_group_name_H-M   'P 1'
#
loop_
_entity.id
_entity.type
_entity.pdbx_description
1 polymer ?
#
loop_
_entity_poly.entity_id
_entity_poly.type
_entity_poly.pdbx_seq_one_letter_code
_entity_poly.pdbx_strand_id
1 'polypeptide(L)' 'MKPGVKLARDIIRIEKRIEDLAENGPLNLKVREEGSKGIIEVSKCDCGSCTIEELVFDSYDKTRLEAAKMTSKE' A
#
# COMPACT_ATOMS: atom_id res chain seq x y z
N MET A 1 16.81 -16.89 21.34
CA MET A 1 16.88 -15.82 20.32
C MET A 1 16.45 -14.52 20.98
N LYS A 2 17.25 -13.45 20.92
CA LYS A 2 16.92 -12.19 21.63
C LYS A 2 15.65 -11.55 21.01
N PRO A 3 14.75 -10.96 21.82
CA PRO A 3 13.48 -10.40 21.32
C PRO A 3 13.65 -9.37 20.19
N GLY A 4 14.65 -8.49 20.30
CA GLY A 4 14.92 -7.48 19.26
C GLY A 4 15.35 -8.06 17.90
N VAL A 5 15.97 -9.24 17.88
CA VAL A 5 16.36 -9.93 16.64
C VAL A 5 15.15 -10.53 15.93
N LYS A 6 14.13 -10.97 16.70
CA LYS A 6 12.87 -11.46 16.14
C LYS A 6 12.08 -10.30 15.52
N LEU A 7 11.98 -9.18 16.23
CA LEU A 7 11.26 -7.98 15.78
C LEU A 7 11.83 -7.42 14.46
N ALA A 8 13.16 -7.28 14.38
CA ALA A 8 13.82 -6.79 13.17
C ALA A 8 13.58 -7.70 11.96
N ARG A 9 13.57 -9.02 12.17
CA ARG A 9 13.33 -10.00 11.10
C ARG A 9 11.88 -9.97 10.62
N ASP A 10 10.94 -9.73 11.52
CA ASP A 10 9.53 -9.58 11.19
C ASP A 10 9.27 -8.27 10.40
N ILE A 11 9.93 -7.17 10.75
CA ILE A 11 9.88 -5.89 9.99
C ILE A 11 10.36 -6.10 8.56
N ILE A 12 11.56 -6.66 8.38
CA ILE A 12 12.12 -6.92 7.04
C ILE A 12 11.21 -7.83 6.21
N ARG A 13 10.59 -8.83 6.84
CA ARG A 13 9.64 -9.73 6.16
C ARG A 13 8.39 -8.98 5.70
N ILE A 14 7.87 -8.05 6.50
CA ILE A 14 6.71 -7.24 6.15
C ILE A 14 7.06 -6.29 5.00
N GLU A 15 8.21 -5.62 5.06
CA GLU A 15 8.67 -4.71 3.99
C GLU A 15 8.82 -5.44 2.66
N LYS A 16 9.49 -6.60 2.66
CA LYS A 16 9.63 -7.41 1.44
C LYS A 16 8.27 -7.86 0.88
N ARG A 17 7.33 -8.19 1.76
CA ARG A 17 5.98 -8.60 1.36
C ARG A 17 5.17 -7.42 0.79
N ILE A 18 5.43 -6.20 1.24
CA ILE A 18 4.88 -4.97 0.64
C ILE A 18 5.49 -4.75 -0.75
N GLU A 19 6.81 -4.92 -0.91
CA GLU A 19 7.50 -4.82 -2.20
C GLU A 19 6.96 -5.86 -3.20
N ASP A 20 6.88 -7.13 -2.80
CA ASP A 20 6.36 -8.22 -3.64
C ASP A 20 4.90 -7.97 -4.06
N LEU A 21 4.07 -7.40 -3.18
CA LEU A 21 2.68 -7.00 -3.47
C LEU A 21 2.60 -5.79 -4.40
N ALA A 22 3.56 -4.86 -4.31
CA ALA A 22 3.66 -3.73 -5.23
C ALA A 22 4.11 -4.16 -6.63
N GLU A 23 4.98 -5.17 -6.74
CA GLU A 23 5.48 -5.68 -8.02
C GLU A 23 4.49 -6.64 -8.72
N ASN A 24 3.76 -7.46 -7.98
CA ASN A 24 2.94 -8.55 -8.54
C ASN A 24 1.42 -8.39 -8.33
N GLY A 25 0.99 -7.34 -7.64
CA GLY A 25 -0.44 -7.08 -7.40
C GLY A 25 -1.16 -6.61 -8.67
N PRO A 26 -2.42 -7.02 -8.92
CA PRO A 26 -3.27 -6.51 -10.02
C PRO A 26 -3.71 -5.05 -9.82
N LEU A 27 -3.05 -4.33 -8.91
CA LEU A 27 -3.53 -3.10 -8.32
C LEU A 27 -2.51 -2.02 -8.61
N ASN A 28 -2.84 -1.17 -9.59
CA ASN A 28 -2.15 0.08 -9.85
C ASN A 28 -2.43 1.08 -8.72
N LEU A 29 -2.06 0.72 -7.48
CA LEU A 29 -2.23 1.53 -6.30
C LEU A 29 -0.91 2.25 -6.00
N LYS A 30 -0.91 3.58 -5.97
CA LYS A 30 0.20 4.36 -5.41
C LYS A 30 -0.26 5.07 -4.16
N VAL A 31 0.56 5.02 -3.12
CA VAL A 31 0.34 5.77 -1.89
C VAL A 31 1.34 6.90 -1.83
N ARG A 32 0.87 8.15 -1.67
CA ARG A 32 1.72 9.33 -1.50
C ARG A 32 1.27 10.18 -0.32
N GLU A 33 2.21 10.88 0.29
CA GLU A 33 1.96 11.83 1.37
C GLU A 33 1.94 13.25 0.79
N GLU A 34 0.93 14.04 1.14
CA GLU A 34 0.84 15.44 0.77
C GLU A 34 0.46 16.28 2.00
N GLY A 35 1.47 16.89 2.62
CA GLY A 35 1.31 17.57 3.91
C GLY A 35 1.03 16.58 5.03
N SER A 36 -0.07 16.79 5.77
CA SER A 36 -0.53 15.87 6.84
C SER A 36 -1.47 14.77 6.34
N LYS A 37 -1.76 14.75 5.03
CA LYS A 37 -2.73 13.84 4.41
C LYS A 37 -1.99 12.76 3.65
N GLY A 38 -2.61 11.59 3.54
CA GLY A 38 -2.17 10.57 2.60
C GLY A 38 -3.18 10.36 1.49
N ILE A 39 -2.69 10.00 0.32
CA ILE A 39 -3.46 9.85 -0.91
C ILE A 39 -3.19 8.46 -1.46
N ILE A 40 -4.24 7.73 -1.82
CA ILE A 40 -4.17 6.48 -2.59
C ILE A 40 -4.62 6.81 -4.02
N GLU A 41 -3.75 6.68 -5.00
CA GLU A 41 -4.09 6.69 -6.42
C GLU A 41 -4.40 5.26 -6.87
N VAL A 42 -5.60 5.03 -7.38
CA VAL A 42 -6.05 3.74 -7.93
C VAL A 42 -6.18 3.88 -9.43
N SER A 43 -5.33 3.22 -10.20
CA SER A 43 -5.50 3.18 -11.67
C SER A 43 -6.33 1.96 -12.07
N LYS A 44 -7.56 2.20 -12.50
CA LYS A 44 -8.45 1.17 -13.05
C LYS A 44 -8.36 1.24 -14.57
N CYS A 45 -7.84 0.18 -15.18
CA CYS A 45 -7.82 0.05 -16.63
C CYS A 45 -8.82 -1.02 -17.05
N ASP A 46 -9.76 -0.66 -17.92
CA ASP A 46 -10.76 -1.56 -18.49
C ASP A 46 -10.84 -1.34 -20.01
N CYS A 47 -10.69 -2.41 -20.79
CA CYS A 47 -10.88 -2.46 -22.24
C CYS A 47 -10.50 -1.20 -23.04
N GLY A 48 -9.29 -0.66 -22.83
CA GLY A 48 -8.72 0.45 -23.62
C GLY A 48 -8.86 1.85 -23.00
N SER A 49 -9.48 1.99 -21.82
CA SER A 49 -9.44 3.23 -21.04
C SER A 49 -8.88 2.98 -19.64
N CYS A 50 -8.06 3.92 -19.17
CA CYS A 50 -7.55 3.92 -17.81
C CYS A 50 -8.08 5.16 -17.08
N THR A 51 -8.70 4.95 -15.93
CA THR A 51 -9.10 6.01 -15.01
C THR A 51 -8.23 5.97 -13.77
N ILE A 52 -7.90 7.14 -13.24
CA ILE A 52 -7.17 7.29 -11.98
C ILE A 52 -8.17 7.85 -10.97
N GLU A 53 -8.40 7.11 -9.90
CA GLU A 53 -9.21 7.56 -8.76
C GLU A 53 -8.28 7.89 -7.59
N GLU A 54 -8.43 9.07 -6.99
CA GLU A 54 -7.68 9.46 -5.79
C GLU A 54 -8.56 9.35 -4.55
N LEU A 55 -8.07 8.65 -3.53
CA LEU A 55 -8.68 8.56 -2.21
C LEU A 55 -7.80 9.30 -1.22
N VAL A 56 -8.35 10.37 -0.63
CA VAL A 56 -7.61 11.23 0.29
C VAL A 56 -8.02 10.93 1.73
N PHE A 57 -7.03 10.73 2.59
CA PHE A 57 -7.22 10.50 4.02
C PHE A 57 -6.52 11.58 4.84
N ASP A 58 -7.04 11.79 6.04
CA ASP A 58 -6.56 12.75 7.04
C ASP A 58 -5.24 12.34 7.73
N SER A 59 -4.72 11.14 7.45
CA SER A 59 -3.49 10.62 8.03
C SER A 59 -2.79 9.69 7.05
N TYR A 60 -1.47 9.83 6.94
CA TYR A 60 -0.65 8.94 6.12
C TYR A 60 -0.67 7.48 6.63
N ASP A 61 -0.63 7.28 7.95
CA ASP A 61 -0.71 5.93 8.53
C ASP A 61 -2.03 5.24 8.21
N LYS A 62 -3.14 5.98 8.28
CA LYS A 62 -4.48 5.49 7.89
C LYS A 62 -4.56 5.16 6.40
N THR A 63 -3.91 5.96 5.56
CA THR A 63 -3.80 5.73 4.11
C THR A 63 -3.09 4.41 3.82
N ARG A 64 -1.96 4.15 4.49
CA ARG A 64 -1.21 2.89 4.33
C ARG A 64 -2.04 1.68 4.76
N LEU A 65 -2.81 1.81 5.84
CA LEU A 65 -3.69 0.74 6.32
C LEU A 65 -4.80 0.44 5.30
N GLU A 66 -5.46 1.45 4.75
CA GLU A 66 -6.53 1.26 3.77
C GLU A 66 -5.98 0.73 2.44
N ALA A 67 -4.83 1.22 1.97
CA ALA A 67 -4.17 0.67 0.79
C ALA A 67 -3.84 -0.83 0.95
N ALA A 68 -3.38 -1.24 2.13
CA ALA A 68 -3.11 -2.64 2.44
C ALA A 68 -4.38 -3.50 2.46
N LYS A 69 -5.51 -2.98 2.97
CA LYS A 69 -6.80 -3.68 2.92
C LYS A 69 -7.31 -3.87 1.48
N MET A 70 -7.09 -2.86 0.63
CA MET A 70 -7.49 -2.92 -0.78
C MET A 70 -6.71 -3.98 -1.57
N THR A 71 -5.48 -4.30 -1.16
CA THR A 71 -4.65 -5.35 -1.76
C THR A 71 -4.90 -6.73 -1.18
N SER A 72 -5.28 -6.82 0.10
CA SER A 72 -5.70 -8.07 0.74
C SER A 72 -7.16 -8.39 0.41
N LYS A 73 -7.43 -8.83 -0.83
CA LYS A 73 -8.64 -9.61 -1.10
C LYS A 73 -8.45 -11.00 -0.47
N GLU A 74 -9.01 -11.22 0.72
CA GLU A 74 -9.60 -12.51 1.07
C GLU A 74 -11.02 -12.60 0.48
#